data_AF-H8XUG8-F1
#
_entry.id   AF-H8XUG8-F1
#
_cell.length_a   1.000
_cell.length_b   1.000
_cell.length_c   1.000
_cell.angle_alpha   90.00
_cell.angle_beta   90.00
_cell.angle_gamma   90.00
#
_symmetry.space_group_name_H-M   'P 1'
#
loop_
_entity.id
_entity.type
_entity.pdbx_description
1 polymer ?
#
loop_
_entity_poly.entity_id
_entity_poly.type
_entity_poly.pdbx_seq_one_letter_code
_entity_poly.pdbx_strand_id
1 'polypeptide(L)'
;MEKLKFTLLSLCFVLFSCKNDMKFEKSGWNQKGDLNSYKNRENMLEDLTNNHKLKGISYSKVIDLLGLPENYSDEKFNTLSYNIVTEYGNDIDPVYIKILEIKLTKDSIVENYKIVEIEN
;
A
#
# COMPACT_ATOMS: atom_id res chain seq x y z
N MET A 1 -53.76 3.32 28.71
CA MET A 1 -52.35 3.47 29.12
C MET A 1 -51.49 3.19 27.91
N GLU A 2 -50.42 3.95 27.79
CA GLU A 2 -49.95 4.59 26.56
C GLU A 2 -49.15 3.67 25.63
N LYS A 3 -49.24 3.95 24.32
CA LYS A 3 -48.44 3.34 23.26
C LYS A 3 -46.99 3.79 23.43
N LEU A 4 -46.13 2.92 23.93
CA LEU A 4 -44.70 3.19 24.06
C LEU A 4 -44.04 3.13 22.67
N LYS A 5 -43.96 4.28 22.01
CA LYS A 5 -43.12 4.50 20.81
C LYS A 5 -41.67 4.58 21.27
N PHE A 6 -40.88 3.51 21.09
CA PHE A 6 -39.43 3.63 21.20
C PHE A 6 -38.84 3.92 19.81
N THR A 7 -38.36 5.14 19.69
CA THR A 7 -37.75 5.76 18.54
C THR A 7 -36.48 5.01 18.13
N LEU A 8 -36.35 4.78 16.83
CA LEU A 8 -35.18 4.28 16.12
C LEU A 8 -33.96 5.18 16.42
N LEU A 9 -33.00 4.71 17.22
CA LEU A 9 -31.68 5.33 17.28
C LEU A 9 -30.70 4.42 16.55
N SER A 10 -30.68 4.58 15.23
CA SER A 10 -29.69 3.97 14.35
C SER A 10 -28.31 4.48 14.75
N LEU A 11 -27.53 3.61 15.38
CA LEU A 11 -26.16 3.86 15.77
C LEU A 11 -25.29 3.73 14.50
N CYS A 12 -25.29 4.76 13.67
CA CYS A 12 -24.31 4.92 12.60
C CYS A 12 -22.96 5.25 13.24
N PHE A 13 -22.22 4.21 13.67
CA PHE A 13 -20.78 4.31 13.86
C PHE A 13 -20.16 4.45 12.47
N VAL A 14 -20.04 5.69 12.01
CA VAL A 14 -19.20 5.99 10.86
C VAL A 14 -17.76 5.88 11.36
N LEU A 15 -17.18 4.70 11.22
CA LEU A 15 -15.74 4.50 11.38
C LEU A 15 -15.05 5.21 10.21
N PHE A 16 -14.93 6.53 10.31
CA PHE A 16 -13.93 7.24 9.53
C PHE A 16 -12.57 6.83 10.09
N SER A 17 -12.01 5.76 9.54
CA SER A 17 -10.59 5.48 9.72
C SER A 17 -9.84 6.70 9.18
N CYS A 18 -9.28 7.51 10.08
CA CYS A 18 -8.36 8.56 9.67
C CYS A 18 -7.13 7.89 9.09
N LYS A 19 -7.04 7.90 7.76
CA LYS A 19 -5.79 7.65 7.06
C LYS A 19 -4.76 8.64 7.58
N ASN A 20 -3.71 8.15 8.23
CA ASN A 20 -2.62 8.99 8.71
C ASN A 20 -1.69 9.26 7.53
N ASP A 21 -2.14 10.10 6.59
CA ASP A 21 -1.34 10.44 5.42
C ASP A 21 -0.04 11.13 5.86
N MET A 22 1.08 10.49 5.51
CA MET A 22 2.42 10.89 5.91
C MET A 22 3.19 11.31 4.65
N LYS A 23 4.02 12.35 4.79
CA LYS A 23 4.96 12.72 3.72
C LYS A 23 5.93 11.57 3.43
N PHE A 24 6.20 11.34 2.16
CA PHE A 24 7.14 10.33 1.72
C PHE A 24 8.55 10.71 2.17
N GLU A 25 9.16 9.83 2.95
CA GLU A 25 10.56 9.92 3.33
C GLU A 25 11.20 8.56 3.14
N LYS A 26 12.29 8.49 2.36
CA LYS A 26 12.93 7.21 1.98
C LYS A 26 13.30 6.36 3.20
N SER A 27 13.79 6.99 4.27
CA SER A 27 14.16 6.31 5.51
C SER A 27 12.95 5.66 6.19
N GLY A 28 11.82 6.37 6.25
CA GLY A 28 10.57 5.84 6.80
C GLY A 28 9.93 4.79 5.90
N TRP A 29 10.00 4.95 4.58
CA TRP A 29 9.54 3.96 3.59
C TRP A 29 10.24 2.61 3.74
N ASN A 30 11.54 2.65 4.05
CA ASN A 30 12.37 1.46 4.24
C ASN A 30 12.43 0.98 5.69
N GLN A 31 11.67 1.60 6.60
CA GLN A 31 11.65 1.20 7.99
C GLN A 31 10.87 -0.12 8.15
N LYS A 32 11.61 -1.17 8.54
CA LYS A 32 11.06 -2.50 8.79
C LYS A 32 10.17 -2.53 10.04
N GLY A 33 9.05 -3.24 9.92
CA GLY A 33 8.18 -3.66 11.01
C GLY A 33 8.44 -5.11 11.40
N ASP A 34 7.48 -5.69 12.10
CA ASP A 34 7.51 -7.10 12.47
C ASP A 34 7.18 -7.99 11.26
N LEU A 35 7.55 -9.27 11.30
CA LEU A 35 7.23 -10.25 10.24
C LEU A 35 7.61 -9.78 8.82
N ASN A 36 8.74 -9.07 8.67
CA ASN A 36 9.23 -8.51 7.40
C ASN A 36 8.28 -7.47 6.74
N SER A 37 7.33 -6.92 7.50
CA SER A 37 6.49 -5.79 7.06
C SER A 37 7.25 -4.46 7.02
N TYR A 38 6.57 -3.41 6.56
CA TYR A 38 7.08 -2.04 6.57
C TYR A 38 6.12 -1.12 7.31
N LYS A 39 6.63 -0.36 8.28
CA LYS A 39 5.79 0.38 9.23
C LYS A 39 4.99 1.52 8.59
N ASN A 40 5.56 2.18 7.58
CA ASN A 40 5.03 3.47 7.10
C ASN A 40 4.62 3.46 5.62
N ARG A 41 4.81 2.35 4.89
CA ARG A 41 4.56 2.34 3.44
C ARG A 41 3.12 2.69 3.08
N GLU A 42 2.14 2.17 3.82
CA GLU A 42 0.73 2.49 3.62
C GLU A 42 0.44 3.98 3.80
N ASN A 43 0.91 4.56 4.91
CA ASN A 43 0.71 5.96 5.25
C ASN A 43 1.41 6.92 4.28
N MET A 44 2.53 6.50 3.67
CA MET A 44 3.28 7.32 2.70
C MET A 44 2.84 7.13 1.25
N LEU A 45 2.04 6.11 0.95
CA LEU A 45 1.74 5.71 -0.42
C LEU A 45 1.07 6.82 -1.23
N GLU A 46 0.19 7.58 -0.58
CA GLU A 46 -0.53 8.67 -1.21
C GLU A 46 0.40 9.82 -1.60
N ASP A 47 1.26 10.28 -0.69
CA ASP A 47 2.24 11.32 -0.98
C ASP A 47 3.25 10.86 -2.03
N LEU A 48 3.72 9.61 -1.94
CA LEU A 48 4.61 9.01 -2.93
C LEU A 48 4.00 9.07 -4.34
N THR A 49 2.75 8.64 -4.48
CA THR A 49 2.12 8.50 -5.81
C THR A 49 1.63 9.82 -6.38
N ASN A 50 1.25 10.78 -5.53
CA ASN A 50 0.73 12.08 -5.96
C ASN A 50 1.82 13.14 -6.14
N ASN A 51 2.85 13.15 -5.29
CA ASN A 51 3.82 14.25 -5.23
C ASN A 51 5.22 13.85 -5.74
N HIS A 52 5.58 12.57 -5.73
CA HIS A 52 6.85 12.10 -6.24
C HIS A 52 6.65 11.44 -7.61
N LYS A 53 6.94 12.17 -8.68
CA LYS A 53 6.74 11.75 -10.07
C LYS A 53 7.42 10.40 -10.38
N LEU A 54 6.67 9.30 -10.24
CA LEU A 54 7.15 7.95 -10.54
C LEU A 54 7.22 7.69 -12.04
N LYS A 55 6.23 8.16 -12.81
CA LYS A 55 6.18 7.91 -14.25
C LYS A 55 7.29 8.66 -14.99
N GLY A 56 8.02 7.92 -15.83
CA GLY A 56 9.09 8.44 -16.69
C GLY A 56 10.47 8.51 -16.05
N ILE A 57 10.65 8.09 -14.80
CA ILE A 57 11.99 7.95 -14.20
C ILE A 57 12.59 6.58 -14.55
N SER A 58 13.92 6.48 -14.51
CA SER A 58 14.62 5.21 -14.75
C SER A 58 14.49 4.26 -13.56
N TYR A 59 14.67 2.96 -13.80
CA TYR A 59 14.82 1.93 -12.75
C TYR A 59 15.81 2.37 -11.67
N SER A 60 17.00 2.84 -12.06
CA SER A 60 18.00 3.32 -11.10
C SER A 60 17.46 4.44 -10.20
N LYS A 61 16.66 5.36 -10.75
CA LYS A 61 16.03 6.43 -9.96
C LYS A 61 14.90 5.92 -9.07
N VAL A 62 14.19 4.88 -9.47
CA VAL A 62 13.25 4.18 -8.58
C VAL A 62 14.02 3.58 -7.40
N ILE A 63 15.14 2.89 -7.63
CA ILE A 63 15.94 2.30 -6.54
C ILE A 63 16.56 3.39 -5.64
N ASP A 64 17.04 4.49 -6.23
CA ASP A 64 17.52 5.65 -5.49
C ASP A 64 16.42 6.26 -4.60
N LEU A 65 15.17 6.24 -5.04
CA LEU A 65 14.03 6.82 -4.33
C LEU A 65 13.47 5.86 -3.28
N LEU A 66 13.16 4.61 -3.66
CA LEU A 66 12.37 3.66 -2.87
C LEU A 66 13.22 2.58 -2.19
N GLY A 67 14.41 2.29 -2.70
CA GLY A 67 15.16 1.08 -2.34
C GLY A 67 14.85 -0.08 -3.30
N LEU A 68 15.30 -1.29 -2.96
CA LEU A 68 15.05 -2.48 -3.76
C LEU A 68 13.59 -2.96 -3.59
N PRO A 69 12.93 -3.42 -4.67
CA PRO A 69 11.63 -4.07 -4.56
C PRO A 69 11.74 -5.45 -3.91
N GLU A 70 10.59 -5.99 -3.52
CA GLU A 70 10.47 -7.40 -3.13
C GLU A 70 10.57 -8.31 -4.36
N ASN A 71 11.12 -9.51 -4.19
CA ASN A 71 11.28 -10.51 -5.25
C ASN A 71 10.23 -11.63 -5.05
N TYR A 72 9.05 -11.45 -5.64
CA TYR A 72 7.98 -12.44 -5.61
C TYR A 72 8.19 -13.49 -6.70
N SER A 73 7.89 -14.76 -6.38
CA SER A 73 8.05 -15.88 -7.33
C SER A 73 7.17 -15.78 -8.58
N ASP A 74 6.06 -15.06 -8.48
CA ASP A 74 5.06 -14.82 -9.52
C ASP A 74 5.12 -13.37 -10.07
N GLU A 75 6.24 -12.68 -9.86
CA GLU A 75 6.41 -11.30 -10.32
C GLU A 75 6.22 -11.20 -11.85
N LYS A 76 5.37 -10.25 -12.26
CA LYS A 76 5.07 -10.00 -13.67
C LYS A 76 6.32 -9.50 -14.39
N PHE A 77 6.47 -9.88 -15.65
CA PHE A 77 7.58 -9.43 -16.49
C PHE A 77 7.70 -7.90 -16.49
N ASN A 78 8.93 -7.39 -16.28
CA ASN A 78 9.25 -5.96 -16.21
C ASN A 78 8.41 -5.18 -15.19
N THR A 79 8.03 -5.80 -14.08
CA THR A 79 7.31 -5.14 -12.99
C THR A 79 8.16 -5.19 -11.73
N LEU A 80 8.16 -4.10 -10.97
CA LEU A 80 8.74 -4.04 -9.63
C LEU A 80 7.60 -4.03 -8.62
N SER A 81 7.69 -4.89 -7.62
CA SER A 81 6.64 -5.04 -6.62
C SER A 81 7.10 -4.52 -5.27
N TYR A 82 6.35 -3.59 -4.68
CA TYR A 82 6.57 -3.11 -3.33
C TYR A 82 5.40 -3.52 -2.42
N ASN A 83 5.65 -4.38 -1.44
CA ASN A 83 4.69 -4.70 -0.40
C ASN A 83 4.32 -3.44 0.37
N ILE A 84 3.04 -3.11 0.45
CA ILE A 84 2.53 -1.96 1.21
C ILE A 84 1.92 -2.45 2.53
N VAL A 85 1.05 -3.46 2.44
CA VAL A 85 0.38 -4.09 3.59
C VAL A 85 0.35 -5.59 3.38
N THR A 86 0.55 -6.33 4.47
CA THR A 86 0.22 -7.75 4.58
C THR A 86 -0.47 -7.95 5.91
N GLU A 87 -1.74 -8.38 5.88
CA GLU A 87 -2.49 -8.72 7.09
C GLU A 87 -2.64 -10.23 7.20
N TYR A 88 -2.48 -10.73 8.42
CA TYR A 88 -2.62 -12.14 8.76
C TYR A 88 -3.89 -12.33 9.60
N GLY A 89 -4.53 -13.48 9.42
CA GLY A 89 -5.67 -13.88 10.23
C GLY A 89 -5.23 -14.52 11.55
N ASN A 90 -5.75 -15.73 11.81
CA ASN A 90 -5.43 -16.50 13.00
C ASN A 90 -4.23 -17.45 12.82
N ASP A 91 -3.68 -17.53 11.60
CA ASP A 91 -2.53 -18.35 11.25
C ASP A 91 -1.50 -17.53 10.44
N ILE A 92 -0.58 -18.22 9.76
CA ILE A 92 0.51 -17.60 9.00
C ILE A 92 0.12 -17.26 7.55
N ASP A 93 -1.11 -17.58 7.13
CA ASP A 93 -1.57 -17.30 5.78
C ASP A 93 -2.14 -15.87 5.71
N PRO A 94 -1.66 -15.03 4.77
CA PRO A 94 -2.19 -13.68 4.61
C PRO A 94 -3.66 -13.70 4.17
N VAL A 95 -4.49 -12.89 4.83
CA VAL A 95 -5.90 -12.66 4.46
C VAL A 95 -6.07 -11.44 3.55
N TYR A 96 -5.11 -10.50 3.61
CA TYR A 96 -5.09 -9.32 2.76
C TYR A 96 -3.66 -8.92 2.40
N ILE A 97 -3.44 -8.57 1.13
CA ILE A 97 -2.17 -8.07 0.62
C ILE A 97 -2.42 -6.84 -0.25
N LYS A 98 -1.64 -5.78 -0.01
CA LYS A 98 -1.60 -4.56 -0.82
C LYS A 98 -0.21 -4.36 -1.40
N ILE A 99 -0.12 -4.16 -2.70
CA ILE A 99 1.14 -4.06 -3.44
C ILE A 99 1.12 -2.83 -4.35
N LEU A 100 2.22 -2.06 -4.35
CA LEU A 100 2.51 -1.07 -5.39
C LEU A 100 3.29 -1.78 -6.50
N GLU A 101 2.66 -1.95 -7.66
CA GLU A 101 3.30 -2.48 -8.87
C GLU A 101 3.76 -1.32 -9.74
N ILE A 102 5.05 -1.28 -10.07
CA ILE A 102 5.65 -0.30 -11.00
C ILE A 102 6.05 -1.02 -12.27
N LYS A 103 5.43 -0.67 -13.40
CA LYS A 103 5.72 -1.29 -14.69
C LYS A 103 6.81 -0.52 -15.43
N LEU A 104 7.81 -1.24 -15.92
CA LEU A 104 8.91 -0.71 -16.70
C LEU A 104 8.71 -0.97 -18.20
N THR A 105 9.17 -0.05 -19.03
CA THR A 105 9.41 -0.28 -20.45
C THR A 105 10.62 -1.21 -20.64
N LYS A 106 10.85 -1.65 -21.88
CA LYS A 106 12.05 -2.43 -22.24
C LYS A 106 13.35 -1.67 -21.95
N ASP A 107 13.31 -0.34 -21.97
CA ASP A 107 14.45 0.54 -21.69
C ASP A 107 14.59 0.88 -20.20
N SER A 108 13.91 0.13 -19.33
CA SER A 108 13.95 0.32 -17.86
C SER A 108 13.48 1.70 -17.41
N ILE A 109 12.50 2.28 -18.10
CA ILE A 109 11.82 3.52 -17.71
C ILE A 109 10.44 3.19 -17.16
N VAL A 110 10.00 3.86 -16.09
CA VAL A 110 8.65 3.66 -15.54
C VAL A 110 7.59 4.10 -16.54
N GLU A 111 6.81 3.15 -17.03
CA GLU A 111 5.67 3.37 -17.93
C GLU A 111 4.42 3.78 -17.15
N ASN A 112 4.10 3.04 -16.08
CA ASN A 112 3.03 3.35 -15.15
C ASN A 112 3.30 2.71 -13.77
N TYR A 113 2.38 2.96 -12.85
CA TYR A 113 2.24 2.15 -11.65
C TYR A 113 0.76 1.89 -11.37
N LYS A 114 0.46 0.93 -10.51
CA LYS A 114 -0.87 0.68 -9.96
C LYS A 114 -0.78 0.10 -8.55
N ILE A 115 -1.87 0.24 -7.81
CA ILE A 115 -2.06 -0.44 -6.53
C ILE A 115 -2.89 -1.69 -6.79
N VAL A 116 -2.40 -2.82 -6.30
CA VAL A 116 -3.08 -4.12 -6.37
C VAL A 116 -3.43 -4.54 -4.95
N GLU A 117 -4.68 -4.93 -4.75
CA GLU A 117 -5.21 -5.41 -3.48
C GLU A 117 -5.74 -6.82 -3.71
N ILE A 118 -5.38 -7.75 -2.83
CA ILE A 118 -5.73 -9.17 -2.89
C ILE A 118 -6.33 -9.55 -1.54
N GLU A 119 -7.55 -10.08 -1.57
CA GLU A 119 -8.26 -10.65 -0.42
C GLU A 119 -8.34 -12.17 -0.63
N ASN A 120 -8.01 -12.95 0.40
CA ASN A 120 -8.01 -14.43 0.37
C ASN A 120 -9.12 -15.03 1.25
#